data_AF-C1LID2-F1
#
_entry.id   AF-C1LID2-F1
#
_cell.length_a   1.000
_cell.length_b   1.000
_cell.length_c   1.000
_cell.angle_alpha   90.00
_cell.angle_beta   90.00
_cell.angle_gamma   90.00
#
_symmetry.space_group_name_H-M   'P 1'
#
loop_
_entity.id
_entity.type
_entity.pdbx_description
1 polymer ?
#
loop_
_entity_poly.entity_id
_entity_poly.type
_entity_poly.pdbx_seq_one_letter_code
_entity_poly.pdbx_strand_id
1 'polypeptide(L)'
;MTKPLSDRARATKAKLILLKTKMEALPGGNRARQLPESERFVVRLSVMPDIILSKYSMISAYFGKRWPLGCILDFGCEHFSLPRDKNYGLIRLVDELNEYSGGECSHHEHDSISNSFLDLGCSLQQHVEENCFIEGQLLQIVRIPQT
;
A
#
# COMPACT_ATOMS: atom_id res chain seq x y z
N MET A 1 13.66 20.50 -29.71
CA MET A 1 13.33 19.09 -30.07
C MET A 1 14.00 18.16 -29.08
N THR A 2 13.27 17.71 -28.06
CA THR A 2 13.76 16.73 -27.06
C THR A 2 13.62 15.32 -27.63
N LYS A 3 14.75 14.62 -27.83
CA LYS A 3 14.73 13.22 -28.30
C LYS A 3 13.99 12.35 -27.26
N PRO A 4 13.08 11.45 -27.68
CA PRO A 4 12.43 10.54 -26.75
C PRO A 4 13.49 9.62 -26.12
N LEU A 5 13.57 9.61 -24.79
CA LEU A 5 14.41 8.67 -24.05
C LEU A 5 14.01 7.25 -24.45
N SER A 6 14.96 6.44 -24.94
CA SER A 6 14.68 5.05 -25.32
C SER A 6 14.07 4.28 -24.14
N ASP A 7 13.21 3.31 -24.43
CA ASP A 7 12.53 2.53 -23.40
C ASP A 7 13.50 1.86 -22.43
N ARG A 8 14.70 1.50 -22.91
CA ARG A 8 15.79 0.98 -22.08
C ARG A 8 16.29 1.99 -21.05
N ALA A 9 16.38 3.27 -21.42
CA ALA A 9 16.77 4.35 -20.49
C ALA A 9 15.66 4.62 -19.47
N ARG A 10 14.38 4.55 -19.88
CA ARG A 10 13.23 4.68 -18.98
C ARG A 10 13.15 3.53 -17.97
N ALA A 11 13.30 2.29 -18.43
CA ALA A 11 13.32 1.10 -17.58
C ALA A 11 14.50 1.11 -16.61
N THR A 12 15.69 1.52 -17.07
CA THR A 12 16.87 1.66 -16.20
C THR A 12 16.67 2.75 -15.15
N LYS A 13 16.12 3.91 -15.54
CA LYS A 13 15.78 4.99 -14.61
C LYS A 13 14.77 4.51 -13.57
N ALA A 14 13.72 3.80 -13.97
CA ALA A 14 12.74 3.23 -13.05
C ALA A 14 13.37 2.22 -12.07
N LYS A 15 14.26 1.35 -12.55
CA LYS A 15 15.01 0.42 -11.69
C LYS A 15 15.92 1.12 -10.69
N LEU A 16 16.62 2.19 -11.11
CA LEU A 16 17.48 2.98 -10.23
C LEU A 16 16.69 3.77 -9.19
N ILE A 17 15.55 4.32 -9.58
CA ILE A 17 14.61 4.96 -8.65
C ILE A 17 14.13 3.91 -7.63
N LEU A 18 13.67 2.74 -8.09
CA LEU A 18 13.24 1.66 -7.20
C LEU A 18 14.35 1.22 -6.22
N LEU A 19 15.59 1.06 -6.71
CA LEU A 19 16.75 0.73 -5.86
C LEU A 19 17.04 1.82 -4.83
N LYS A 20 17.05 3.08 -5.26
CA LYS A 20 17.25 4.22 -4.36
C LYS A 20 16.14 4.28 -3.31
N THR A 21 14.89 4.13 -3.72
CA THR A 21 13.75 4.11 -2.80
C THR A 21 13.84 2.92 -1.84
N LYS A 22 14.29 1.75 -2.28
CA LYS A 22 14.56 0.59 -1.38
C LYS A 22 15.69 0.85 -0.39
N MET A 23 16.70 1.63 -0.77
CA MET A 23 17.82 2.00 0.11
C MET A 23 17.46 3.11 1.10
N GLU A 24 16.59 4.04 0.70
CA GLU A 24 16.12 5.16 1.54
C GLU A 24 14.84 4.81 2.34
N ALA A 25 14.24 3.67 2.05
CA ALA A 25 13.10 3.13 2.75
C ALA A 25 13.50 2.74 4.18
N LEU A 26 13.00 3.50 5.15
CA LEU A 26 12.97 3.16 6.58
C LEU A 26 12.49 1.71 6.80
N PRO A 27 12.87 0.99 7.86
CA PRO A 27 12.52 -0.42 7.99
C PRO A 27 10.99 -0.68 8.00
N GLY A 28 10.60 -1.91 7.66
CA GLY A 28 9.24 -2.45 7.86
C GLY A 28 9.14 -3.42 9.03
N GLY A 29 7.93 -3.76 9.45
CA GLY A 29 7.65 -4.75 10.48
C GLY A 29 8.16 -4.34 11.87
N ASN A 30 8.78 -5.28 12.61
CA ASN A 30 9.22 -5.04 13.99
C ASN A 30 10.23 -3.89 14.12
N ARG A 31 11.04 -3.64 13.10
CA ARG A 31 12.00 -2.53 13.09
C ARG A 31 11.32 -1.19 12.81
N ALA A 32 10.24 -1.18 12.01
CA ALA A 32 9.42 0.02 11.82
C ALA A 32 8.67 0.43 13.10
N ARG A 33 8.28 -0.55 13.93
CA ARG A 33 7.62 -0.31 15.21
C ARG A 33 8.48 0.52 16.18
N GLN A 34 9.80 0.45 16.05
CA GLN A 34 10.75 1.19 16.87
C GLN A 34 10.99 2.63 16.37
N LEU A 35 10.48 2.99 15.20
CA LEU A 35 10.59 4.35 14.68
C LEU A 35 9.64 5.31 15.43
N PRO A 36 9.97 6.61 15.47
CA PRO A 36 9.05 7.63 15.96
C PRO A 36 7.73 7.62 15.20
N GLU A 37 6.62 7.99 15.87
CA GLU A 37 5.28 8.10 15.25
C GLU A 37 5.24 9.06 14.07
N SER A 38 6.09 10.09 14.07
CA SER A 38 6.25 11.00 12.95
C SER A 38 6.80 10.31 11.69
N GLU A 39 7.49 9.18 11.81
CA GLU A 39 8.22 8.50 10.73
C GLU A 39 7.65 7.11 10.37
N ARG A 40 6.76 6.56 11.19
CA ARG A 40 6.06 5.30 10.92
C ARG A 40 4.59 5.50 10.60
N PHE A 41 3.99 4.44 10.08
CA PHE A 41 2.59 4.36 9.72
C PHE A 41 2.11 2.93 9.93
N VAL A 42 0.95 2.76 10.54
CA VAL A 42 0.29 1.45 10.68
C VAL A 42 -0.64 1.20 9.50
N VAL A 43 -0.54 0.01 8.91
CA VAL A 43 -1.45 -0.46 7.86
C VAL A 43 -2.03 -1.80 8.28
N ARG A 44 -3.34 -1.96 8.10
CA ARG A 44 -4.00 -3.26 8.19
C ARG A 44 -4.00 -3.91 6.82
N LEU A 45 -3.49 -5.13 6.72
CA LEU A 45 -3.41 -5.90 5.49
C LEU A 45 -4.32 -7.11 5.58
N SER A 46 -5.08 -7.36 4.53
CA SER A 46 -5.90 -8.56 4.35
C SER A 46 -5.71 -9.13 2.94
N VAL A 47 -6.19 -10.35 2.71
CA VAL A 47 -6.21 -10.99 1.40
C VAL A 47 -7.65 -11.31 1.04
N MET A 48 -8.05 -11.07 -0.21
CA MET A 48 -9.37 -11.46 -0.72
C MET A 48 -9.52 -13.00 -0.71
N PRO A 49 -10.67 -13.55 -0.29
CA PRO A 49 -10.82 -14.99 -0.07
C PRO A 49 -11.04 -15.74 -1.40
N ASP A 50 -9.98 -15.95 -2.17
CA ASP A 50 -9.94 -16.99 -3.22
C ASP A 50 -9.02 -18.15 -2.86
N ILE A 51 -8.21 -17.99 -1.81
CA ILE A 51 -7.21 -18.95 -1.36
C ILE A 51 -7.68 -19.47 0.00
N ILE A 52 -7.48 -20.77 0.22
CA ILE A 52 -7.89 -21.61 1.36
C ILE A 52 -7.25 -21.13 2.68
N LEU A 53 -7.45 -19.87 3.03
CA LEU A 53 -6.99 -19.24 4.26
C LEU A 53 -8.23 -18.73 4.96
N SER A 54 -8.36 -19.13 6.22
CA SER A 54 -9.49 -18.88 7.09
C SER A 54 -10.07 -17.50 6.88
N LYS A 55 -11.41 -17.43 6.81
CA LYS A 55 -12.17 -16.18 6.99
C LYS A 55 -11.42 -15.33 8.04
N TYR A 56 -11.04 -14.11 7.70
CA TYR A 56 -10.41 -13.13 8.58
C TYR A 56 -8.87 -13.18 8.79
N SER A 57 -8.05 -13.63 7.84
CA SER A 57 -6.60 -13.39 7.94
C SER A 57 -6.27 -11.91 7.67
N MET A 58 -6.36 -11.08 8.71
CA MET A 58 -5.95 -9.68 8.71
C MET A 58 -4.76 -9.52 9.65
N ILE A 59 -3.79 -8.69 9.26
CA ILE A 59 -2.65 -8.33 10.10
C ILE A 59 -2.51 -6.82 10.20
N SER A 60 -2.01 -6.34 11.33
CA SER A 60 -1.54 -4.96 11.48
C SER A 60 -0.02 -4.95 11.41
N ALA A 61 0.53 -4.15 10.51
CA ALA A 61 1.97 -4.01 10.32
C ALA A 61 2.40 -2.55 10.33
N TYR A 62 3.61 -2.31 10.84
CA TYR A 62 4.23 -0.99 10.88
C TYR A 62 5.16 -0.84 9.68
N PHE A 63 5.10 0.32 9.03
CA PHE A 63 5.94 0.66 7.89
C PHE A 63 6.46 2.08 8.06
N GLY A 64 7.69 2.37 7.62
CA GLY A 64 8.14 3.75 7.52
C GLY A 64 7.31 4.51 6.49
N LYS A 65 7.03 5.81 6.70
CA LYS A 65 6.18 6.60 5.77
C LYS A 65 6.72 6.64 4.34
N ARG A 66 8.04 6.53 4.15
CA ARG A 66 8.66 6.50 2.82
C ARG A 66 8.61 5.12 2.13
N TRP A 67 8.01 4.10 2.75
CA TRP A 67 7.90 2.79 2.13
C TRP A 67 7.03 2.81 0.87
N PRO A 68 7.52 2.26 -0.25
CA PRO A 68 6.69 2.02 -1.43
C PRO A 68 5.55 1.05 -1.12
N LEU A 69 4.38 1.31 -1.70
CA LEU A 69 3.24 0.41 -1.62
C LEU A 69 3.55 -0.96 -2.23
N GLY A 70 4.39 -1.02 -3.28
CA GLY A 70 4.89 -2.29 -3.81
C GLY A 70 5.64 -3.14 -2.78
N CYS A 71 6.40 -2.52 -1.87
CA CYS A 71 7.09 -3.24 -0.80
C CYS A 71 6.12 -3.72 0.30
N ILE A 72 5.02 -2.99 0.52
CA ILE A 72 3.95 -3.42 1.43
C ILE A 72 3.21 -4.63 0.84
N LEU A 73 2.96 -4.62 -0.48
CA LEU A 73 2.42 -5.76 -1.19
C LEU A 73 3.32 -6.98 -1.07
N ASP A 74 4.63 -6.82 -1.33
CA ASP A 74 5.63 -7.89 -1.19
C ASP A 74 5.61 -8.48 0.23
N PHE A 75 5.60 -7.61 1.26
CA PHE A 75 5.53 -8.02 2.67
C PHE A 75 4.26 -8.83 2.96
N GLY A 76 3.11 -8.37 2.49
CA GLY A 76 1.85 -9.09 2.68
C GLY A 76 1.82 -10.43 1.94
N CYS A 77 2.33 -10.48 0.71
CA CYS A 77 2.42 -11.72 -0.06
C CYS A 77 3.29 -12.77 0.66
N GLU A 78 4.42 -12.35 1.23
CA GLU A 78 5.28 -13.23 2.04
C GLU A 78 4.58 -13.68 3.32
N HIS A 79 3.93 -12.76 4.04
CA HIS A 79 3.23 -13.06 5.28
C HIS A 79 2.10 -14.08 5.09
N PHE A 80 1.28 -13.89 4.05
CA PHE A 80 0.15 -14.77 3.74
C PHE A 80 0.55 -15.98 2.88
N SER A 81 1.84 -16.19 2.62
CA SER A 81 2.35 -17.30 1.80
C SER A 81 1.68 -17.39 0.42
N LEU A 82 1.49 -16.23 -0.24
CA LEU A 82 0.83 -16.15 -1.54
C LEU A 82 1.72 -16.70 -2.68
N PRO A 83 1.16 -17.42 -3.66
CA PRO A 83 1.91 -17.94 -4.81
C PRO A 83 2.60 -16.85 -5.64
N ARG A 84 3.94 -16.93 -5.74
CA ARG A 84 4.76 -15.92 -6.45
C ARG A 84 4.57 -15.87 -7.98
N ASP A 85 3.92 -16.88 -8.55
CA ASP A 85 3.63 -16.96 -9.99
C ASP A 85 2.40 -16.14 -10.40
N LYS A 86 1.68 -15.54 -9.43
CA LYS A 86 0.50 -14.73 -9.68
C LYS A 86 0.83 -13.24 -9.59
N ASN A 87 0.08 -12.44 -10.34
CA ASN A 87 0.09 -11.00 -10.22
C ASN A 87 -0.88 -10.58 -9.12
N TYR A 88 -0.42 -9.73 -8.22
CA TYR A 88 -1.21 -9.15 -7.14
C TYR A 88 -1.22 -7.64 -7.23
N GLY A 89 -2.27 -7.03 -6.68
CA GLY A 89 -2.38 -5.60 -6.47
C GLY A 89 -2.86 -5.30 -5.06
N LEU A 90 -2.78 -4.02 -4.69
CA LEU A 90 -3.37 -3.50 -3.46
C LEU A 90 -4.57 -2.64 -3.81
N ILE A 91 -5.68 -2.88 -3.11
CA ILE A 91 -6.84 -1.99 -3.09
C ILE A 91 -7.04 -1.43 -1.69
N ARG A 92 -7.54 -0.21 -1.62
CA ARG A 92 -8.01 0.39 -0.36
C ARG A 92 -9.44 -0.06 -0.10
N LEU A 93 -9.75 -0.49 1.12
CA LEU A 93 -11.12 -0.73 1.57
C LEU A 93 -11.56 0.37 2.52
N VAL A 94 -12.76 0.91 2.32
CA VAL A 94 -13.38 1.81 3.31
C VAL A 94 -13.83 0.94 4.49
N ASP A 95 -13.34 1.24 5.69
CA ASP A 95 -13.74 0.54 6.91
C ASP A 95 -14.90 1.30 7.55
N GLU A 96 -16.03 0.64 7.74
CA GLU A 96 -17.22 1.21 8.39
C GLU A 96 -16.94 1.61 9.86
N LEU A 97 -15.85 1.11 10.45
CA LEU A 97 -15.40 1.50 11.80
C LEU A 97 -14.94 2.96 11.92
N ASN A 98 -14.79 3.69 10.80
CA ASN A 98 -14.40 5.10 10.80
C ASN A 98 -15.55 6.06 11.18
N GLU A 99 -16.78 5.58 11.34
CA GLU A 99 -17.95 6.41 11.67
C GLU A 99 -18.07 6.76 13.17
N TYR A 100 -17.30 6.14 14.06
CA TYR A 100 -17.46 6.33 15.51
C TYR A 100 -16.48 7.31 16.16
N SER A 101 -15.53 7.89 15.42
CA SER A 101 -14.48 8.75 15.98
C SER A 101 -14.48 10.16 15.39
N GLY A 102 -15.45 10.99 15.78
CA GLY A 102 -15.37 12.45 15.60
C GLY A 102 -16.68 13.06 15.14
N GLY A 103 -17.27 13.90 16.00
CA GLY A 103 -18.59 14.49 15.84
C GLY A 103 -18.77 15.40 14.62
N GLU A 104 -20.06 15.66 14.37
CA GLU A 104 -20.64 16.78 13.62
C GLU A 104 -19.78 17.35 12.49
N CYS A 105 -19.94 16.81 11.28
CA CYS A 105 -19.74 17.61 10.07
C CYS A 105 -20.65 17.11 8.95
N SER A 106 -21.67 17.94 8.69
CA SER A 106 -22.25 18.27 7.38
C SER A 106 -21.97 17.31 6.23
N HIS A 107 -23.07 16.81 5.66
CA HIS A 107 -23.27 16.47 4.25
C HIS A 107 -22.22 17.10 3.32
N HIS A 108 -21.11 16.40 3.12
CA HIS A 108 -20.32 16.51 1.91
C HIS A 108 -20.44 15.17 1.22
N GLU A 109 -21.02 15.23 0.02
CA GLU A 109 -20.92 14.23 -1.01
C GLU A 109 -19.46 13.79 -1.12
N HIS A 110 -19.07 12.76 -0.37
CA HIS A 110 -17.79 12.11 -0.56
C HIS A 110 -17.98 11.17 -1.73
N ASP A 111 -17.77 11.75 -2.90
CA ASP A 111 -17.54 11.04 -4.15
C ASP A 111 -16.80 9.75 -3.88
N SER A 112 -17.36 8.72 -4.49
CA SER A 112 -17.00 7.33 -4.37
C SER A 112 -15.51 7.13 -4.61
N ILE A 113 -14.68 7.17 -3.56
CA ILE A 113 -13.35 6.56 -3.61
C ILE A 113 -13.58 5.06 -3.47
N SER A 114 -14.18 4.51 -4.52
CA SER A 114 -14.39 3.10 -4.75
C SER A 114 -13.06 2.36 -4.61
N ASN A 115 -13.14 1.07 -4.26
CA ASN A 115 -12.07 0.08 -4.25
C ASN A 115 -11.15 0.23 -5.47
N SER A 116 -10.16 1.11 -5.36
CA SER A 116 -9.29 1.52 -6.46
C SER A 116 -7.92 0.90 -6.25
N PHE A 117 -7.34 0.45 -7.36
CA PHE A 117 -5.98 -0.05 -7.35
C PHE A 117 -5.02 1.07 -7.00
N LEU A 118 -4.16 0.78 -6.04
CA LEU A 118 -3.14 1.71 -5.60
C LEU A 118 -1.92 1.63 -6.53
N ASP A 119 -1.30 2.77 -6.80
CA ASP A 119 -0.05 2.82 -7.54
C ASP A 119 1.08 2.27 -6.67
N LEU A 120 1.56 1.07 -7.01
CA LEU A 120 2.63 0.38 -6.28
C LEU A 120 3.98 1.11 -6.37
N GLY A 121 4.13 2.08 -7.28
CA GLY A 121 5.29 2.96 -7.41
C GLY A 121 5.33 4.10 -6.40
N CYS A 122 4.20 4.44 -5.77
CA CYS A 122 4.09 5.49 -4.76
C CYS A 122 4.47 5.00 -3.36
N SER A 123 4.90 5.93 -2.51
CA SER A 123 5.13 5.69 -1.08
C SER A 123 3.87 5.97 -0.24
N LEU A 124 3.82 5.42 0.98
CA LEU A 124 2.76 5.76 1.94
C LEU A 124 2.66 7.28 2.18
N GLN A 125 3.79 7.97 2.27
CA GLN A 125 3.87 9.40 2.50
C GLN A 125 3.14 10.18 1.40
N GLN A 126 3.36 9.82 0.14
CA GLN A 126 2.69 10.48 -0.99
C GLN A 126 1.17 10.35 -0.89
N HIS A 127 0.67 9.17 -0.50
CA HIS A 127 -0.76 8.96 -0.31
C HIS A 127 -1.32 9.61 0.97
N VAL A 128 -0.52 9.77 2.02
CA VAL A 128 -0.91 10.49 3.24
C VAL A 128 -1.02 12.00 2.97
N GLU A 129 -0.06 12.57 2.23
CA GLU A 129 -0.05 14.00 1.87
C GLU A 129 -1.20 14.37 0.93
N GLU A 130 -1.63 13.44 0.08
CA GLU A 130 -2.84 13.57 -0.75
C GLU A 130 -4.15 13.38 0.06
N ASN A 131 -4.08 13.33 1.40
CA ASN A 131 -5.19 13.01 2.32
C ASN A 131 -5.91 11.68 2.02
N CYS A 132 -5.29 10.81 1.25
CA CYS A 132 -5.90 9.57 0.79
C CYS A 132 -5.70 8.42 1.78
N PHE A 133 -4.76 8.50 2.73
CA PHE A 133 -4.44 7.41 3.66
C PHE A 133 -4.50 7.87 5.12
N ILE A 134 -5.17 7.08 5.96
CA ILE A 134 -5.26 7.28 7.41
C ILE A 134 -4.51 6.18 8.16
N GLU A 135 -4.00 6.48 9.36
CA GLU A 135 -3.33 5.50 10.22
C GLU A 135 -4.28 4.33 10.49
N GLY A 136 -3.81 3.09 10.31
CA GLY A 136 -4.64 1.89 10.47
C GLY A 136 -5.58 1.61 9.29
N GLN A 137 -5.43 2.29 8.15
CA GLN A 137 -6.18 2.02 6.93
C GLN A 137 -6.10 0.54 6.54
N LEU A 138 -7.24 -0.04 6.18
CA LEU A 138 -7.32 -1.40 5.65
C LEU A 138 -7.00 -1.41 4.16
N LEU A 139 -5.98 -2.18 3.80
CA LEU A 139 -5.64 -2.53 2.43
C LEU A 139 -5.89 -4.02 2.22
N GLN A 140 -6.40 -4.35 1.05
CA GLN A 140 -6.63 -5.73 0.64
C GLN A 140 -5.73 -6.08 -0.55
N ILE A 141 -5.05 -7.20 -0.43
CA ILE A 141 -4.30 -7.82 -1.51
C ILE A 141 -5.27 -8.62 -2.36
N VAL A 142 -5.31 -8.29 -3.65
CA VAL A 142 -6.19 -8.92 -4.63
C VAL A 142 -5.36 -9.51 -5.76
N ARG A 143 -5.79 -10.65 -6.29
CA ARG A 143 -5.17 -11.26 -7.47
C ARG A 143 -5.65 -10.52 -8.71
N ILE A 144 -4.70 -10.13 -9.58
CA ILE A 144 -4.99 -9.52 -10.87
C ILE A 144 -5.03 -10.63 -11.92
N PRO A 145 -6.15 -10.82 -12.65
CA PRO A 145 -6.23 -11.77 -13.75
C PRO A 145 -5.19 -11.44 -14.83
N GLN A 146 -4.48 -12.45 -15.34
CA GLN A 146 -3.67 -12.29 -16.56
C GLN A 146 -4.63 -12.39 -17.75
N THR A 147 -4.79 -11.29 -18.49
CA THR A 147 -5.44 -11.26 -19.82
C THR A 147 -4.53 -11.85 -20.88
#